data_AF-A0A0D3DJJ1-F1
#
_entry.id   AF-A0A0D3DJJ1-F1
#
_cell.length_a   1.000
_cell.length_b   1.000
_cell.length_c   1.000
_cell.angle_alpha   90.00
_cell.angle_beta   90.00
_cell.angle_gamma   90.00
#
_symmetry.space_group_name_H-M   'P 1'
#
loop_
_entity.id
_entity.type
_entity.pdbx_description
1 polymer ?
#
loop_
_entity_poly.entity_id
_entity_poly.type
_entity_poly.pdbx_seq_one_letter_code
_entity_poly.pdbx_strand_id
1 'polypeptide(L)' 'MPGRNEVDQLHRIYKLCGSPYAEYWKKIRLPSNLKHANQMAKPQFKRKVREDYQYFSPEALSLDE' A
#
# COMPACT_ATOMS: atom_id res chain seq x y z
N MET A 1 -8.66 10.30 13.69
CA MET A 1 -7.53 10.53 12.78
C MET A 1 -7.55 9.48 11.67
N PRO A 2 -7.32 9.86 10.41
CA PRO A 2 -7.21 8.90 9.29
C PRO A 2 -5.99 7.98 9.50
N GLY A 3 -6.25 6.67 9.58
CA GLY A 3 -5.27 5.66 10.03
C GLY A 3 -5.17 5.66 11.55
N ARG A 4 -6.03 4.92 12.25
CA ARG A 4 -6.06 4.91 13.72
C ARG A 4 -4.83 4.22 14.32
N ASN A 5 -4.19 3.36 13.55
CA ASN A 5 -2.94 2.69 13.87
C ASN A 5 -2.14 2.41 12.58
N GLU A 6 -0.92 1.90 12.74
CA GLU A 6 0.00 1.62 11.62
C GLU A 6 -0.53 0.53 10.67
N VAL A 7 -1.37 -0.40 11.15
CA VAL A 7 -1.99 -1.44 10.30
C VAL A 7 -3.04 -0.84 9.38
N ASP A 8 -3.89 0.03 9.90
CA ASP A 8 -4.87 0.76 9.09
C ASP A 8 -4.18 1.66 8.06
N GLN A 9 -3.04 2.24 8.41
CA GLN A 9 -2.24 3.04 7.49
C GLN A 9 -1.68 2.17 6.35
N LEU A 10 -1.07 1.02 6.67
CA LEU A 10 -0.59 0.07 5.67
C LEU A 10 -1.71 -0.43 4.77
N HIS A 11 -2.89 -0.73 5.33
CA HIS A 11 -4.05 -1.14 4.55
C HIS A 11 -4.44 -0.07 3.53
N ARG A 12 -4.49 1.21 3.94
CA ARG A 12 -4.80 2.33 3.03
C ARG A 12 -3.77 2.48 1.92
N ILE A 13 -2.49 2.37 2.28
CA ILE A 13 -1.38 2.40 1.30
C ILE A 13 -1.57 1.28 0.28
N TYR A 14 -1.80 0.04 0.72
CA TYR A 14 -1.98 -1.08 -0.20
C TYR A 14 -3.24 -0.97 -1.06
N LYS A 15 -4.31 -0.36 -0.53
CA LYS A 15 -5.55 -0.14 -1.30
C LYS A 15 -5.32 0.82 -2.48
N LEU A 16 -4.44 1.81 -2.32
CA LEU A 16 -4.13 2.80 -3.35
C LEU A 16 -2.99 2.34 -4.28
N CYS A 17 -1.86 1.94 -3.70
CA CYS A 17 -0.64 1.60 -4.43
C CYS A 17 -0.61 0.15 -4.94
N GLY A 18 -1.55 -0.69 -4.49
CA GLY A 18 -1.53 -2.13 -4.73
C GLY A 18 -0.77 -2.90 -3.64
N SER A 19 -0.98 -4.21 -3.64
CA SER A 19 -0.33 -5.11 -2.67
C SER A 19 1.07 -5.53 -3.15
N PRO A 20 2.08 -5.57 -2.26
CA PRO A 20 3.42 -6.01 -2.62
C PRO A 20 3.47 -7.49 -3.06
N TYR A 21 4.45 -7.81 -3.90
CA TYR A 21 4.74 -9.19 -4.31
C TYR A 21 5.17 -10.08 -3.12
N ALA A 22 5.03 -11.39 -3.27
CA ALA A 22 5.31 -12.37 -2.23
C ALA A 22 6.73 -12.25 -1.65
N GLU A 23 7.71 -11.92 -2.49
CA GLU A 23 9.13 -11.75 -2.16
C GLU A 23 9.35 -10.56 -1.22
N TYR A 24 8.58 -9.48 -1.40
CA TYR A 24 8.68 -8.30 -0.54
C TYR A 24 8.30 -8.63 0.90
N TRP A 25 7.23 -9.39 1.09
CA TRP A 25 6.78 -9.86 2.41
C TRP A 25 7.80 -10.74 3.14
N LYS A 26 8.67 -11.45 2.41
CA LYS A 26 9.74 -12.26 3.00
C LYS A 26 10.92 -11.41 3.49
N LYS A 27 11.11 -10.23 2.90
CA LYS A 27 12.25 -9.33 3.16
C LYS A 27 11.91 -8.20 4.13
N ILE A 28 10.63 -7.82 4.24
CA ILE A 28 10.21 -6.69 5.07
C ILE A 28 10.50 -6.95 6.56
N ARG A 29 11.16 -5.98 7.20
CA ARG A 29 11.36 -5.95 8.66
C ARG A 29 10.35 -5.00 9.28
N LEU A 30 9.22 -5.54 9.71
CA LEU A 30 8.20 -4.75 10.40
C LEU A 30 8.56 -4.53 11.88
N PRO A 31 8.22 -3.37 12.45
CA PRO A 31 8.22 -3.13 13.89
C PRO A 31 7.50 -4.24 14.66
N SER A 32 7.89 -4.50 15.91
CA SER A 32 7.33 -5.59 16.72
C SER A 32 5.81 -5.51 16.88
N ASN A 33 5.26 -4.30 17.01
CA ASN A 33 3.82 -4.02 17.09
C ASN A 33 3.07 -4.29 15.76
N LEU A 34 3.79 -4.40 14.63
CA LEU A 34 3.25 -4.64 13.29
C LEU A 34 3.42 -6.07 12.77
N LYS A 35 4.10 -6.96 13.51
CA LYS A 35 4.34 -8.35 13.07
C LYS A 35 3.07 -9.13 12.75
N HIS A 36 1.96 -8.81 13.42
CA HIS A 36 0.66 -9.43 13.17
C HIS A 36 0.10 -9.08 11.78
N ALA A 37 0.49 -7.96 11.18
CA ALA A 37 0.10 -7.61 9.81
C ALA A 37 0.65 -8.60 8.77
N ASN A 38 1.80 -9.23 9.03
CA ASN A 38 2.35 -10.30 8.17
C ASN A 38 1.60 -11.63 8.33
N GLN A 39 0.86 -11.82 9.42
CA GLN A 39 0.07 -13.03 9.69
C GLN A 39 -1.37 -12.92 9.16
N MET A 40 -1.82 -11.70 8.88
CA MET A 40 -3.10 -11.44 8.22
C MET A 40 -3.06 -11.94 6.78
N ALA A 41 -4.23 -12.29 6.24
CA ALA A 41 -4.37 -12.62 4.83
C ALA A 41 -3.76 -11.50 3.97
N LYS A 42 -2.79 -11.85 3.13
CA LYS A 42 -2.11 -10.87 2.27
C LYS A 42 -3.15 -10.26 1.33
N PRO A 43 -3.34 -8.93 1.35
CA PRO A 43 -4.29 -8.32 0.45
C PRO A 43 -3.89 -8.54 -1.01
N GLN A 44 -4.87 -8.58 -1.90
CA GLN A 44 -4.66 -8.63 -3.35
C GLN A 44 -5.26 -7.37 -3.98
N PHE A 45 -4.72 -6.22 -3.61
CA PHE A 45 -5.11 -4.95 -4.21
C PHE A 45 -4.30 -4.70 -5.49
N LYS A 46 -4.99 -4.26 -6.54
CA LYS A 46 -4.35 -3.69 -7.74
C LYS A 46 -4.05 -2.21 -7.48
N ARG A 47 -2.98 -1.70 -8.09
CA ARG A 47 -2.64 -0.27 -8.06
C ARG A 47 -3.77 0.53 -8.73
N LYS A 48 -4.19 1.63 -8.09
CA LYS A 48 -5.23 2.53 -8.60
C LYS A 48 -4.83 4.00 -8.62
N VAL A 49 -3.56 4.33 -8.38
CA VAL A 49 -3.06 5.71 -8.34
C VAL A 49 -3.50 6.51 -9.57
N ARG A 50 -3.30 5.99 -10.80
CA ARG A 50 -3.71 6.70 -12.03
C ARG A 50 -5.22 6.86 -12.17
N GLU A 51 -6.01 5.90 -11.69
CA GLU A 51 -7.48 5.93 -11.74
C GLU A 51 -8.02 6.98 -10.76
N ASP A 52 -7.53 6.95 -9.52
CA ASP A 52 -7.98 7.82 -8.43
C ASP A 52 -7.50 9.28 -8.59
N TYR A 53 -6.44 9.50 -9.38
CA TYR A 53 -5.83 10.81 -9.62
C TYR A 53 -5.90 11.26 -11.09
N GLN A 54 -6.85 10.74 -11.87
CA GLN A 54 -7.00 11.04 -13.30
C GLN A 54 -7.16 12.54 -13.66
N TYR A 55 -7.47 13.38 -12.68
CA TYR A 55 -7.64 14.84 -12.83
C TYR A 55 -6.32 15.62 -12.70
N PHE A 56 -5.22 14.96 -12.37
CA PHE A 56 -3.89 15.56 -12.40
C PHE A 56 -3.36 15.63 -13.85
N SER A 57 -2.39 16.52 -14.08
CA SER A 57 -1.78 16.65 -15.42
C SER A 57 -1.02 15.37 -15.79
N PRO A 58 -0.88 15.04 -17.09
CA PRO A 58 -0.10 13.89 -17.54
C PRO A 58 1.34 13.90 -17.03
N GLU A 59 1.96 15.08 -16.89
CA GLU A 59 3.31 15.25 -16.34
C GLU A 59 3.38 14.91 -14.85
N ALA A 60 2.33 15.23 -14.08
CA ALA A 60 2.27 14.82 -12.68
C ALA A 60 2.05 13.31 -12.56
N LEU A 61 1.25 12.72 -13.45
CA LEU A 61 1.04 11.27 -13.50
C LEU A 61 2.28 10.51 -13.97
N SER A 62 3.11 11.06 -14.86
CA SER A 62 4.33 10.38 -15.33
C SER A 62 5.40 10.22 -14.25
N LEU A 63 5.36 11.01 -13.17
CA LEU A 63 6.23 10.83 -12.00
C LEU A 63 5.92 9.55 -11.21
N ASP A 64 4.78 8.91 -11.46
CA ASP A 64 4.32 7.71 -10.76
C ASP A 64 4.81 6.38 -11.36
N GLU A 65 5.51 6.47 -12.51
CA GLU A 65 6.00 5.37 -13.35
C GLU A 65 7.34 4.78 -12.86
#